data_AF-A0A959SQU6-F1
#
_entry.id   AF-A0A959SQU6-F1
#
_cell.length_a   1.000
_cell.length_b   1.000
_cell.length_c   1.000
_cell.angle_alpha   90.00
_cell.angle_beta   90.00
_cell.angle_gamma   90.00
#
_symmetry.space_group_name_H-M   'P 1'
#
loop_
_entity.id
_entity.type
_entity.pdbx_description
1 polymer ?
#
loop_
_entity_poly.entity_id
_entity_poly.type
_entity_poly.pdbx_seq_one_letter_code
_entity_poly.pdbx_strand_id
1 'polypeptide(L)'
;MTTARPAHLPSAAFFQRPRPTAEQPLVVMMSACLGGVGCGVDGSTNGDHTGLRSWLVRPEVRIVKFCPEHFSFGTPRLTPDNHGGNGFDVLDGKARSLAEDGTDWTAGMVKAAYEMRDRALREKVDLAILMDISGACGSTVTYLGSRFAADKVYQQGPGVAAAALIRAGIPVISQRDDRSLRMLRDLIDGTQLLEEERDHWEKEWYQEYFARP
;
A
#
# COMPACT_ATOMS: atom_id res chain seq x y z
N MET A 1 10.44 6.30 -22.52
CA MET A 1 10.98 7.07 -21.38
C MET A 1 10.98 6.12 -20.19
N THR A 2 12.13 5.90 -19.55
CA THR A 2 12.19 5.06 -18.34
C THR A 2 11.41 5.75 -17.22
N THR A 3 10.44 5.06 -16.64
CA THR A 3 9.69 5.58 -15.50
C THR A 3 10.63 5.78 -14.32
N ALA A 4 10.52 6.92 -13.63
CA ALA A 4 11.35 7.21 -12.48
C ALA A 4 10.95 6.32 -11.30
N ARG A 5 11.93 5.90 -10.50
CA ARG A 5 11.70 5.15 -9.25
C ARG A 5 10.71 5.94 -8.36
N PRO A 6 9.61 5.33 -7.89
CA PRO A 6 8.66 6.01 -7.02
C PRO A 6 9.33 6.53 -5.73
N ALA A 7 9.14 7.81 -5.43
CA ALA A 7 9.77 8.47 -4.28
C ALA A 7 9.28 7.97 -2.92
N HIS A 8 8.14 7.28 -2.89
CA HIS A 8 7.58 6.71 -1.66
C HIS A 8 8.25 5.40 -1.23
N LEU A 9 9.02 4.75 -2.12
CA LEU A 9 9.76 3.54 -1.75
C LEU A 9 10.89 3.90 -0.77
N PRO A 10 11.22 3.02 0.21
CA PRO A 10 12.30 3.28 1.15
C PRO A 10 13.61 3.62 0.43
N SER A 11 14.33 4.63 0.89
CA SER A 11 15.62 4.99 0.28
C SER A 11 16.67 3.89 0.49
N ALA A 12 17.76 3.91 -0.27
CA ALA A 12 18.88 3.01 -0.03
C ALA A 12 19.42 3.13 1.43
N ALA A 13 19.40 4.33 2.00
CA ALA A 13 19.80 4.59 3.38
C ALA A 13 18.89 3.89 4.41
N PHE A 14 17.61 3.66 4.09
CA PHE A 14 16.69 2.91 4.96
C PHE A 14 17.23 1.50 5.23
N PHE A 15 17.78 0.83 4.22
CA PHE A 15 18.28 -0.54 4.32
C PHE A 15 19.69 -0.64 4.93
N GLN A 16 20.37 0.49 5.14
CA GLN A 16 21.69 0.55 5.81
C GLN A 16 21.56 0.66 7.33
N ARG A 17 20.33 0.67 7.86
CA ARG A 17 20.07 0.74 9.30
C ARG A 17 20.54 -0.52 10.04
N PRO A 18 20.72 -0.45 11.37
CA PRO A 18 20.98 -1.65 12.17
C PRO A 18 19.90 -2.70 12.00
N ARG A 19 20.31 -3.97 12.02
CA ARG A 19 19.38 -5.11 11.97
C ARG A 19 18.37 -5.02 13.12
N PRO A 20 17.06 -5.16 12.86
CA PRO A 20 16.05 -5.21 13.90
C PRO A 20 16.24 -6.39 14.86
N THR A 21 15.91 -6.21 16.14
CA THR A 21 15.94 -7.25 17.17
C THR A 21 14.59 -7.34 17.89
N ALA A 22 14.42 -8.31 18.79
CA ALA A 22 13.19 -8.42 19.59
C ALA A 22 12.97 -7.18 20.49
N GLU A 23 14.05 -6.59 21.01
CA GLU A 23 14.04 -5.41 21.88
C GLU A 23 13.87 -4.12 21.10
N GLN A 24 14.32 -4.10 19.83
CA GLN A 24 14.21 -2.97 18.91
C GLN A 24 13.64 -3.46 17.56
N PRO A 25 12.34 -3.82 17.53
CA PRO A 25 11.75 -4.39 16.34
C PRO A 25 11.50 -3.33 15.28
N LEU A 26 11.52 -3.76 14.02
CA LEU A 26 11.03 -2.95 12.92
C LEU A 26 9.52 -2.84 13.01
N VAL A 27 8.98 -1.63 13.05
CA VAL A 27 7.54 -1.41 13.13
C VAL A 27 6.96 -1.25 11.72
N VAL A 28 6.15 -2.20 11.31
CA VAL A 28 5.58 -2.25 9.96
C VAL A 28 4.08 -2.03 10.00
N MET A 29 3.60 -0.95 9.39
CA MET A 29 2.17 -0.83 9.10
C MET A 29 1.80 -1.76 7.95
N MET A 30 0.70 -2.48 8.06
CA MET A 30 0.29 -3.41 7.02
C MET A 30 -1.21 -3.30 6.72
N SER A 31 -1.57 -3.34 5.43
CA SER A 31 -2.96 -3.57 5.03
C SER A 31 -3.47 -4.83 5.72
N ALA A 32 -4.52 -4.73 6.54
CA ALA A 32 -4.90 -5.81 7.43
C ALA A 32 -5.23 -7.14 6.70
N CYS A 33 -5.72 -7.05 5.46
CA CYS A 33 -5.96 -8.20 4.59
C CYS A 33 -4.68 -9.01 4.26
N LEU A 34 -3.56 -8.34 3.97
CA LEU A 34 -2.24 -8.99 3.82
C LEU A 34 -1.85 -9.71 5.10
N GLY A 35 -2.13 -9.08 6.25
CA GLY A 35 -1.92 -9.62 7.58
C GLY A 35 -2.87 -10.74 8.01
N GLY A 36 -3.74 -11.24 7.12
CA GLY A 36 -4.64 -12.37 7.36
C GLY A 36 -5.95 -12.01 8.06
N VAL A 37 -6.30 -10.72 8.16
CA VAL A 37 -7.61 -10.30 8.69
C VAL A 37 -8.64 -10.38 7.57
N GLY A 38 -9.78 -11.02 7.86
CA GLY A 38 -10.95 -11.12 6.97
C GLY A 38 -11.70 -9.79 6.80
N CYS A 39 -11.00 -8.76 6.33
CA CYS A 39 -11.53 -7.41 6.13
C CYS A 39 -11.65 -7.04 4.64
N GLY A 40 -11.52 -8.00 3.74
CA GLY A 40 -11.83 -7.86 2.33
C GLY A 40 -13.28 -7.44 2.09
N VAL A 41 -13.62 -7.22 0.83
CA VAL A 41 -14.95 -6.77 0.39
C VAL A 41 -16.06 -7.70 0.91
N ASP A 42 -15.80 -9.00 0.85
CA ASP A 42 -16.66 -10.12 1.25
C ASP A 42 -16.28 -10.75 2.60
N GLY A 43 -15.31 -10.17 3.32
CA GLY A 43 -14.74 -10.77 4.52
C GLY A 43 -13.58 -11.76 4.27
N SER A 44 -13.10 -11.87 3.04
CA SER A 44 -11.87 -12.60 2.73
C SER A 44 -10.61 -11.80 3.09
N THR A 45 -9.44 -12.37 2.81
CA THR A 45 -8.12 -11.73 2.96
C THR A 45 -7.62 -11.06 1.68
N ASN A 46 -8.46 -10.91 0.64
CA ASN A 46 -8.08 -10.42 -0.69
C ASN A 46 -6.87 -11.21 -1.28
N GLY A 47 -6.96 -12.54 -1.26
CA GLY A 47 -5.94 -13.46 -1.78
C GLY A 47 -5.08 -14.12 -0.70
N ASP A 48 -4.21 -15.04 -1.12
CA ASP A 48 -3.24 -15.72 -0.26
C ASP A 48 -1.92 -14.95 -0.22
N HIS A 49 -1.55 -14.48 0.98
CA HIS A 49 -0.33 -13.74 1.26
C HIS A 49 0.55 -14.48 2.29
N THR A 50 0.41 -15.81 2.37
CA THR A 50 1.17 -16.63 3.33
C THR A 50 2.68 -16.49 3.14
N GLY A 51 3.14 -16.36 1.90
CA GLY A 51 4.56 -16.11 1.59
C GLY A 51 5.09 -14.79 2.17
N LEU A 52 4.27 -13.73 2.23
CA LEU A 52 4.63 -12.47 2.86
C LEU A 52 4.60 -12.57 4.39
N ARG A 53 3.58 -13.25 4.93
CA ARG A 53 3.40 -13.42 6.38
C ARG A 53 4.50 -14.29 7.00
N SER A 54 4.97 -15.31 6.29
CA SER A 54 5.86 -16.34 6.86
C SER A 54 7.18 -15.80 7.40
N TRP A 55 7.71 -14.70 6.84
CA TRP A 55 8.95 -14.08 7.31
C TRP A 55 8.75 -12.79 8.12
N LEU A 56 7.54 -12.23 8.14
CA LEU A 56 7.20 -11.04 8.94
C LEU A 56 6.66 -11.38 10.33
N VAL A 57 6.14 -12.60 10.56
CA VAL A 57 5.64 -13.02 11.87
C VAL A 57 6.79 -13.56 12.72
N ARG A 58 7.54 -12.65 13.35
CA ARG A 58 8.71 -12.95 14.18
C ARG A 58 9.03 -11.81 15.15
N PRO A 59 9.83 -12.04 16.22
CA PRO A 59 10.10 -11.03 17.25
C PRO A 59 10.74 -9.73 16.74
N GLU A 60 11.53 -9.80 15.67
CA GLU A 60 12.24 -8.65 15.08
C GLU A 60 11.32 -7.69 14.30
N VAL A 61 10.04 -8.05 14.14
CA VAL A 61 9.05 -7.26 13.39
C VAL A 61 7.79 -7.09 14.22
N ARG A 62 7.37 -5.84 14.40
CA ARG A 62 6.10 -5.48 15.03
C ARG A 62 5.11 -5.02 13.98
N ILE A 63 4.09 -5.83 13.70
CA ILE A 63 3.08 -5.54 12.68
C ILE A 63 1.92 -4.71 13.27
N VAL A 64 1.66 -3.54 12.68
CA VAL A 64 0.51 -2.69 12.95
C VAL A 64 -0.49 -2.83 11.80
N LYS A 65 -1.57 -3.59 12.01
CA LYS A 65 -2.59 -3.84 10.97
C LYS A 65 -3.65 -2.74 10.94
N PHE A 66 -3.98 -2.25 9.75
CA PHE A 66 -5.09 -1.32 9.54
C PHE A 66 -5.78 -1.56 8.18
N CYS A 67 -7.11 -1.44 8.14
CA CYS A 67 -7.89 -1.48 6.91
C CYS A 67 -8.74 -0.21 6.83
N PRO A 68 -8.41 0.74 5.93
CA PRO A 68 -9.13 2.01 5.84
C PRO A 68 -10.61 1.85 5.51
N GLU A 69 -10.92 0.97 4.57
CA GLU A 69 -12.29 0.79 4.09
C GLU A 69 -13.15 0.10 5.15
N HIS A 70 -12.61 -0.91 5.87
CA HIS A 70 -13.31 -1.53 7.00
C HIS A 70 -13.53 -0.56 8.16
N PHE A 71 -12.56 0.31 8.45
CA PHE A 71 -12.71 1.31 9.50
C PHE A 71 -13.89 2.26 9.26
N SER A 72 -14.11 2.68 8.01
CA SER A 72 -15.19 3.62 7.69
C SER A 72 -16.52 2.97 7.33
N PHE A 73 -16.51 1.77 6.73
CA PHE A 73 -17.70 1.17 6.11
C PHE A 73 -17.98 -0.28 6.53
N GLY A 74 -17.13 -0.87 7.37
CA GLY A 74 -17.29 -2.24 7.85
C GLY A 74 -16.98 -3.33 6.81
N THR A 75 -17.47 -4.53 7.09
CA THR A 75 -17.35 -5.72 6.23
C THR A 75 -18.61 -6.58 6.42
N PRO A 76 -19.26 -7.07 5.35
CA PRO A 76 -18.98 -6.80 3.94
C PRO A 76 -19.33 -5.36 3.54
N ARG A 77 -18.81 -4.90 2.39
CA ARG A 77 -19.01 -3.53 1.89
C ARG A 77 -18.77 -3.44 0.39
N LEU A 78 -19.09 -2.31 -0.24
CA LEU A 78 -18.66 -2.00 -1.60
C LEU A 78 -17.17 -1.63 -1.68
N THR A 79 -16.61 -1.67 -2.89
CA THR A 79 -15.24 -1.26 -3.17
C THR A 79 -15.18 0.21 -3.62
N PRO A 80 -14.34 1.05 -2.99
CA PRO A 80 -14.11 2.40 -3.48
C PRO A 80 -12.99 2.45 -4.53
N ASP A 81 -13.19 3.26 -5.57
CA ASP A 81 -12.14 3.71 -6.50
C ASP A 81 -12.10 5.23 -6.58
N ASN A 82 -10.95 5.79 -7.01
CA ASN A 82 -10.75 7.23 -7.07
C ASN A 82 -11.11 7.77 -8.46
N HIS A 83 -11.94 8.81 -8.50
CA HIS A 83 -12.45 9.46 -9.71
C HIS A 83 -11.91 10.89 -9.79
N GLY A 84 -11.33 11.23 -10.95
CA GLY A 84 -10.76 12.57 -11.20
C GLY A 84 -9.33 12.76 -10.71
N GLY A 85 -8.66 11.71 -10.24
CA GLY A 85 -7.27 11.75 -9.77
C GLY A 85 -6.93 10.58 -8.85
N ASN A 86 -5.76 10.64 -8.22
CA ASN A 86 -5.30 9.63 -7.27
C ASN A 86 -5.55 10.08 -5.81
N GLY A 87 -5.04 9.32 -4.85
CA GLY A 87 -5.20 9.58 -3.43
C GLY A 87 -4.70 10.96 -2.98
N PHE A 88 -3.67 11.53 -3.61
CA PHE A 88 -3.24 12.89 -3.30
C PHE A 88 -4.30 13.92 -3.71
N ASP A 89 -4.89 13.75 -4.88
CA ASP A 89 -5.96 14.62 -5.39
C ASP A 89 -7.22 14.53 -4.51
N VAL A 90 -7.54 13.33 -4.01
CA VAL A 90 -8.65 13.14 -3.06
C VAL A 90 -8.38 13.89 -1.75
N LEU A 91 -7.16 13.77 -1.20
CA LEU A 91 -6.77 14.50 0.02
C LEU A 91 -6.75 16.02 -0.17
N ASP A 92 -6.53 16.50 -1.40
CA ASP A 92 -6.56 17.93 -1.75
C ASP A 92 -7.96 18.43 -2.14
N GLY A 93 -8.98 17.57 -2.12
CA GLY A 93 -10.35 17.91 -2.53
C GLY A 93 -10.53 18.13 -4.04
N LYS A 94 -9.60 17.63 -4.86
CA LYS A 94 -9.62 17.73 -6.33
C LYS A 94 -10.21 16.49 -7.01
N ALA A 95 -10.23 15.36 -6.31
CA ALA A 95 -10.81 14.09 -6.76
C ALA A 95 -11.77 13.54 -5.70
N ARG A 96 -12.52 12.50 -6.07
CA ARG A 96 -13.48 11.81 -5.19
C ARG A 96 -13.15 10.34 -5.07
N SER A 97 -13.54 9.72 -3.95
CA SER A 97 -13.52 8.28 -3.78
C SER A 97 -14.95 7.77 -3.78
N LEU A 98 -15.34 7.06 -4.84
CA LEU A 98 -16.73 6.62 -5.06
C LEU A 98 -16.82 5.11 -4.92
N ALA A 99 -17.90 4.63 -4.30
CA ALA A 99 -18.25 3.22 -4.28
C ALA A 99 -18.73 2.74 -5.66
N GLU A 100 -18.85 1.43 -5.83
CA GLU A 100 -19.25 0.75 -7.07
C GLU A 100 -20.59 1.26 -7.64
N ASP A 101 -21.53 1.61 -6.76
CA ASP A 101 -22.85 2.14 -7.10
C ASP A 101 -22.87 3.67 -7.33
N GLY A 102 -21.71 4.32 -7.25
CA GLY A 102 -21.55 5.77 -7.38
C GLY A 102 -21.75 6.55 -6.09
N THR A 103 -22.01 5.91 -4.96
CA THR A 103 -22.12 6.59 -3.66
C THR A 103 -20.80 7.28 -3.31
N ASP A 104 -20.87 8.54 -2.91
CA ASP A 104 -19.69 9.32 -2.55
C ASP A 104 -19.15 8.91 -1.17
N TRP A 105 -18.00 8.22 -1.16
CA TRP A 105 -17.32 7.74 0.02
C TRP A 105 -16.14 8.62 0.42
N THR A 106 -15.95 9.77 -0.24
CA THR A 106 -14.77 10.63 -0.10
C THR A 106 -14.51 11.01 1.36
N ALA A 107 -15.52 11.51 2.08
CA ALA A 107 -15.34 11.94 3.47
C ALA A 107 -14.94 10.77 4.40
N GLY A 108 -15.56 9.60 4.21
CA GLY A 108 -15.23 8.39 4.98
C GLY A 108 -13.82 7.88 4.66
N MET A 109 -13.42 7.92 3.40
CA MET A 109 -12.08 7.50 2.98
C MET A 109 -10.98 8.45 3.45
N VAL A 110 -11.21 9.77 3.39
CA VAL A 110 -10.28 10.77 3.93
C VAL A 110 -10.13 10.62 5.45
N LYS A 111 -11.24 10.39 6.17
CA LYS A 111 -11.20 10.10 7.62
C LYS A 111 -10.37 8.86 7.92
N ALA A 112 -10.58 7.77 7.20
CA ALA A 112 -9.82 6.53 7.37
C ALA A 112 -8.34 6.69 7.04
N ALA A 113 -8.02 7.46 6.00
CA ALA A 113 -6.64 7.75 5.60
C ALA A 113 -5.88 8.49 6.71
N TYR A 114 -6.50 9.51 7.31
CA TYR A 114 -5.89 10.23 8.43
C TYR A 114 -5.82 9.39 9.70
N GLU A 115 -6.80 8.54 10.01
CA GLU A 115 -6.69 7.62 11.14
C GLU A 115 -5.53 6.62 10.94
N MET A 116 -5.36 6.08 9.73
CA MET A 116 -4.25 5.20 9.40
C MET A 116 -2.90 5.91 9.60
N ARG A 117 -2.77 7.14 9.09
CA ARG A 117 -1.60 8.00 9.29
C ARG A 117 -1.33 8.25 10.77
N ASP A 118 -2.34 8.68 11.51
CA ASP A 118 -2.19 9.07 12.92
C ASP A 118 -1.82 7.87 13.79
N ARG A 119 -2.41 6.71 13.50
CA ARG A 119 -1.99 5.45 14.10
C ARG A 119 -0.53 5.13 13.77
N ALA A 120 -0.12 5.28 12.51
CA ALA A 120 1.26 5.02 12.11
C ALA A 120 2.27 5.91 12.85
N LEU A 121 1.96 7.19 13.01
CA LEU A 121 2.78 8.15 13.76
C LEU A 121 2.82 7.82 15.26
N ARG A 122 1.68 7.54 15.89
CA ARG A 122 1.62 7.13 17.31
C ARG A 122 2.43 5.86 17.58
N GLU A 123 2.37 4.93 16.64
CA GLU A 123 3.05 3.64 16.73
C GLU A 123 4.53 3.70 16.27
N LYS A 124 5.00 4.86 15.80
CA LYS A 124 6.36 5.06 15.26
C LYS A 124 6.69 4.04 14.17
N VAL A 125 5.78 3.88 13.21
CA VAL A 125 5.94 3.00 12.06
C VAL A 125 7.17 3.43 11.24
N ASP A 126 8.02 2.46 10.92
CA ASP A 126 9.20 2.64 10.09
C ASP A 126 8.88 2.64 8.59
N LEU A 127 7.95 1.77 8.17
CA LEU A 127 7.46 1.65 6.80
C LEU A 127 6.07 0.98 6.76
N ALA A 128 5.36 1.16 5.65
CA ALA A 128 4.09 0.48 5.39
C ALA A 128 4.21 -0.55 4.25
N ILE A 129 3.58 -1.73 4.40
CA ILE A 129 3.40 -2.73 3.34
C ILE A 129 1.91 -2.82 3.01
N LEU A 130 1.55 -2.35 1.81
CA LEU A 130 0.14 -2.15 1.44
C LEU A 130 -0.29 -2.98 0.24
N MET A 131 -1.59 -3.27 0.19
CA MET A 131 -2.23 -3.94 -0.94
C MET A 131 -2.36 -2.97 -2.11
N ASP A 132 -1.52 -3.16 -3.14
CA ASP A 132 -1.57 -2.34 -4.34
C ASP A 132 -2.87 -2.50 -5.14
N ILE A 133 -3.17 -1.60 -6.08
CA ILE A 133 -4.41 -1.55 -6.89
C ILE A 133 -5.68 -1.11 -6.11
N SER A 134 -5.70 -1.20 -4.78
CA SER A 134 -6.82 -0.68 -3.97
C SER A 134 -6.92 0.86 -4.08
N GLY A 135 -8.14 1.39 -4.27
CA GLY A 135 -8.38 2.84 -4.23
C GLY A 135 -8.03 3.49 -2.87
N ALA A 136 -7.95 2.68 -1.81
CA ALA A 136 -7.51 3.10 -0.49
C ALA A 136 -6.01 2.86 -0.26
N CYS A 137 -5.54 1.62 -0.43
CA CYS A 137 -4.22 1.17 0.01
C CYS A 137 -3.16 1.15 -1.11
N GLY A 138 -3.56 1.33 -2.38
CA GLY A 138 -2.64 1.31 -3.52
C GLY A 138 -1.47 2.27 -3.32
N SER A 139 -0.25 1.89 -3.68
CA SER A 139 0.92 2.77 -3.53
C SER A 139 1.50 3.18 -4.87
N THR A 140 1.55 2.23 -5.81
CA THR A 140 2.21 2.39 -7.10
C THR A 140 1.18 2.57 -8.21
N VAL A 141 0.14 1.72 -8.21
CA VAL A 141 -0.94 1.78 -9.21
C VAL A 141 -2.31 1.70 -8.53
N THR A 142 -3.25 2.48 -9.06
CA THR A 142 -4.68 2.39 -8.73
C THR A 142 -5.53 2.49 -10.01
N TYR A 143 -6.84 2.26 -9.89
CA TYR A 143 -7.77 2.56 -10.98
C TYR A 143 -8.09 4.06 -11.05
N LEU A 144 -8.26 4.58 -12.26
CA LEU A 144 -8.85 5.90 -12.52
C LEU A 144 -10.31 5.70 -12.89
N GLY A 145 -11.19 5.96 -11.93
CA GLY A 145 -12.61 5.61 -12.00
C GLY A 145 -12.87 4.14 -11.63
N SER A 146 -14.06 3.65 -11.96
CA SER A 146 -14.52 2.34 -11.52
C SER A 146 -13.71 1.19 -12.13
N ARG A 147 -13.19 0.30 -11.27
CA ARG A 147 -12.55 -0.96 -11.69
C ARG A 147 -13.48 -1.93 -12.43
N PHE A 148 -14.79 -1.71 -12.34
CA PHE A 148 -15.83 -2.53 -12.97
C PHE A 148 -16.30 -1.98 -14.31
N ALA A 149 -15.73 -0.86 -14.79
CA ALA A 149 -16.00 -0.35 -16.13
C ALA A 149 -15.50 -1.32 -17.22
N ALA A 150 -16.19 -1.35 -18.36
CA ALA A 150 -15.78 -2.14 -19.52
C ALA A 150 -14.36 -1.77 -19.98
N ASP A 151 -14.08 -0.46 -20.04
CA ASP A 151 -12.79 0.11 -20.41
C ASP A 151 -12.05 0.63 -19.17
N LYS A 152 -11.73 -0.27 -18.23
CA LYS A 152 -11.03 0.11 -16.99
C LYS A 152 -9.68 0.77 -17.29
N VAL A 153 -9.40 1.86 -16.58
CA VAL A 153 -8.17 2.65 -16.73
C VAL A 153 -7.34 2.55 -15.46
N TYR A 154 -6.04 2.28 -15.59
CA TYR A 154 -5.08 2.37 -14.49
C TYR A 154 -4.42 3.75 -14.49
N GLN A 155 -4.09 4.24 -13.30
CA GLN A 155 -3.30 5.44 -13.11
C GLN A 155 -2.09 5.16 -12.22
N GLN A 156 -1.03 5.93 -12.45
CA GLN A 156 0.12 5.97 -11.55
C GLN A 156 -0.26 6.75 -10.30
N GLY A 157 0.12 6.21 -9.15
CA GLY A 157 -0.02 6.89 -7.87
C GLY A 157 -0.93 6.18 -6.88
N PRO A 158 -0.91 6.67 -5.64
CA PRO A 158 -1.44 5.96 -4.50
C PRO A 158 -2.97 6.07 -4.38
N GLY A 159 -3.56 5.17 -3.60
CA GLY A 159 -4.88 5.33 -3.01
C GLY A 159 -4.87 6.33 -1.85
N VAL A 160 -6.06 6.67 -1.35
CA VAL A 160 -6.24 7.77 -0.39
C VAL A 160 -5.46 7.58 0.91
N ALA A 161 -5.40 6.35 1.44
CA ALA A 161 -4.71 6.05 2.69
C ALA A 161 -3.18 5.97 2.53
N ALA A 162 -2.72 5.37 1.44
CA ALA A 162 -1.30 5.37 1.09
C ALA A 162 -0.80 6.81 0.87
N ALA A 163 -1.57 7.67 0.20
CA ALA A 163 -1.24 9.09 0.03
C ALA A 163 -1.03 9.81 1.37
N ALA A 164 -1.85 9.52 2.38
CA ALA A 164 -1.72 10.12 3.72
C ALA A 164 -0.45 9.66 4.44
N LEU A 165 -0.05 8.39 4.30
CA LEU A 165 1.21 7.86 4.84
C LEU A 165 2.43 8.48 4.14
N ILE A 166 2.38 8.57 2.81
CA ILE A 166 3.46 9.16 2.00
C ILE A 166 3.65 10.63 2.38
N ARG A 167 2.57 11.41 2.54
CA ARG A 167 2.64 12.81 2.99
C ARG A 167 3.22 12.96 4.40
N ALA A 168 3.07 11.94 5.24
CA ALA A 168 3.67 11.92 6.57
C ALA A 168 5.15 11.47 6.57
N GLY A 169 5.73 11.22 5.39
CA GLY A 169 7.12 10.78 5.26
C GLY A 169 7.34 9.30 5.59
N ILE A 170 6.28 8.49 5.66
CA ILE A 170 6.38 7.05 5.91
C ILE A 170 6.58 6.35 4.55
N PRO A 171 7.70 5.62 4.35
CA PRO A 171 7.90 4.84 3.14
C PRO A 171 6.80 3.78 2.98
N VAL A 172 6.36 3.57 1.75
CA VAL A 172 5.33 2.59 1.41
C VAL A 172 5.91 1.59 0.42
N ILE A 173 5.66 0.31 0.65
CA ILE A 173 6.02 -0.80 -0.22
C ILE A 173 4.71 -1.49 -0.62
N SER A 174 4.52 -1.74 -1.90
CA SER A 174 3.45 -2.61 -2.38
C SER A 174 3.82 -4.07 -2.13
N GLN A 175 2.83 -4.92 -1.84
CA GLN A 175 2.94 -6.37 -1.91
C GLN A 175 3.47 -6.95 -3.25
N ARG A 176 3.63 -6.13 -4.30
CA ARG A 176 4.17 -6.47 -5.63
C ARG A 176 5.55 -5.87 -5.87
N ASP A 177 6.13 -5.17 -4.90
CA ASP A 177 7.48 -4.62 -4.97
C ASP A 177 8.50 -5.67 -4.52
N ASP A 178 8.72 -6.68 -5.37
CA ASP A 178 9.43 -7.91 -5.00
C ASP A 178 10.87 -7.62 -4.52
N ARG A 179 11.56 -6.67 -5.18
CA ARG A 179 12.92 -6.28 -4.80
C ARG A 179 12.94 -5.58 -3.44
N SER A 180 12.05 -4.61 -3.23
CA SER A 180 11.97 -3.87 -1.97
C SER A 180 11.57 -4.78 -0.80
N LEU A 181 10.65 -5.73 -1.02
CA LEU A 181 10.30 -6.76 -0.03
C LEU A 181 11.47 -7.69 0.27
N ARG A 182 12.25 -8.09 -0.75
CA ARG A 182 13.45 -8.89 -0.55
C ARG A 182 14.51 -8.13 0.24
N MET A 183 14.81 -6.89 -0.12
CA MET A 183 15.76 -6.06 0.64
C MET A 183 15.33 -5.91 2.11
N LEU A 184 14.03 -5.80 2.36
CA LEU A 184 13.50 -5.75 3.72
C LEU A 184 13.71 -7.06 4.48
N ARG A 185 13.45 -8.20 3.83
CA ARG A 185 13.71 -9.52 4.41
C ARG A 185 15.19 -9.72 4.70
N ASP A 186 16.06 -9.34 3.78
CA ASP A 186 17.51 -9.43 3.92
C ASP A 186 18.02 -8.60 5.12
N LEU A 187 17.48 -7.39 5.30
CA LEU A 187 17.76 -6.58 6.49
C LEU A 187 17.39 -7.31 7.79
N ILE A 188 16.24 -7.99 7.82
CA ILE A 188 15.76 -8.73 9.00
C ILE A 188 16.56 -10.01 9.23
N ASP A 189 16.94 -10.70 8.16
CA ASP A 189 17.70 -11.96 8.19
C ASP A 189 19.21 -11.73 8.42
N GLY A 190 19.70 -10.51 8.18
CA GLY A 190 21.12 -10.16 8.23
C GLY A 190 21.89 -10.70 7.01
N THR A 191 21.22 -10.80 5.87
CA THR A 191 21.78 -11.27 4.60
C THR A 191 21.92 -10.12 3.60
N GLN A 192 22.68 -10.33 2.54
CA GLN A 192 22.74 -9.42 1.38
C GLN A 192 22.79 -10.27 0.12
N LEU A 193 21.62 -10.66 -0.38
CA LEU A 193 21.49 -11.48 -1.56
C LEU A 193 21.07 -10.58 -2.73
N LEU A 194 21.94 -10.45 -3.72
CA LEU A 194 21.64 -9.72 -4.95
C LEU A 194 20.87 -10.66 -5.88
N GLU A 195 19.62 -10.33 -6.15
CA GLU A 195 18.75 -11.08 -7.08
C GLU A 195 18.15 -10.16 -8.15
N GLU A 196 17.69 -10.78 -9.23
CA GLU A 196 17.06 -10.12 -10.40
C GLU A 196 15.59 -9.70 -10.15
N GLU A 197 15.19 -9.58 -8.89
CA GLU A 197 13.83 -9.20 -8.48
C GLU A 197 13.49 -7.79 -8.99
N ARG A 198 12.20 -7.57 -9.27
CA ARG A 198 11.70 -6.31 -9.85
C ARG A 198 10.58 -5.74 -9.00
N ASP A 199 10.71 -4.46 -8.64
CA ASP A 199 9.61 -3.73 -8.02
C ASP A 199 8.45 -3.55 -9.01
N HIS A 200 7.25 -3.22 -8.54
CA HIS A 200 6.06 -3.23 -9.38
C HIS A 200 6.19 -2.30 -10.59
N TRP A 201 6.81 -1.13 -10.39
CA TRP A 201 7.06 -0.15 -11.43
C TRP A 201 8.08 -0.63 -12.48
N GLU A 202 8.94 -1.60 -12.18
CA GLU A 202 9.95 -2.15 -13.11
C GLU A 202 9.43 -3.30 -13.99
N LYS A 203 8.22 -3.80 -13.69
CA LYS A 203 7.62 -4.93 -14.40
C LYS A 203 7.15 -4.52 -15.79
N GLU A 204 7.25 -5.45 -16.74
CA GLU A 204 6.92 -5.25 -18.16
C GLU A 204 5.53 -4.63 -18.33
N TRP A 205 4.50 -5.23 -17.70
CA TRP A 205 3.13 -4.71 -17.75
C TRP A 205 3.02 -3.23 -17.34
N TYR A 206 3.72 -2.81 -16.27
CA TYR A 206 3.67 -1.43 -15.80
C TYR A 206 4.31 -0.50 -16.84
N GLN A 207 5.50 -0.87 -17.33
CA GLN A 207 6.22 -0.08 -18.33
C GLN A 207 5.43 0.03 -19.63
N GLU A 208 4.86 -1.08 -20.12
CA GLU A 208 4.07 -1.11 -21.34
C GLU A 208 2.77 -0.33 -21.22
N TYR A 209 2.07 -0.42 -20.08
CA TYR A 209 0.80 0.27 -19.89
C TYR A 209 1.00 1.78 -19.82
N PHE A 210 1.99 2.25 -19.04
CA PHE A 210 2.22 3.68 -18.80
C PHE A 210 3.22 4.34 -19.77
N ALA A 211 3.83 3.58 -20.70
CA ALA A 211 4.57 4.16 -21.83
C ALA A 211 3.68 4.55 -23.01
N ARG A 212 2.41 4.12 -23.03
CA ARG A 212 1.45 4.51 -24.06
C ARG A 212 1.13 6.00 -23.90
N PRO A 213 1.15 6.77 -25.01
CA PRO A 213 0.86 8.21 -24.99
C PRO A 213 -0.58 8.51 -24.59
#